data_AF-A0AAV7SWH7-F1
#
_entry.id   AF-A0AAV7SWH7-F1
#
_cell.length_a   1.000
_cell.length_b   1.000
_cell.length_c   1.000
_cell.angle_alpha   90.00
_cell.angle_beta   90.00
_cell.angle_gamma   90.00
#
_symmetry.space_group_name_H-M   'P 1'
#
loop_
_entity.id
_entity.type
_entity.pdbx_description
1 polymer ?
#
loop_
_entity_poly.entity_id
_entity_poly.type
_entity_poly.pdbx_seq_one_letter_code
_entity_poly.pdbx_strand_id
1 'polypeptide(L)'
;MIGAEVRHKFIIGAEVLHEWMIEAEVLHVLKIGAEVLHALMIGAEVLHECMIGAEVLHEWMIGAETLHVLMIGTEFLSEGMIGAEALDELLIGAEVLYVLMIGAKILHEWMIGAEVLHEWMIGEEVLHEWMIGQRPCMS
;
A
#
# COMPACT_ATOMS: atom_id res chain seq x y z
N MET A 1 13.43 11.41 -4.22
CA MET A 1 14.59 11.38 -3.29
C MET A 1 15.41 10.15 -3.65
N ILE A 2 16.75 10.22 -3.71
CA ILE A 2 17.63 9.11 -4.18
C ILE A 2 18.58 8.70 -3.04
N GLY A 3 18.76 7.39 -2.82
CA GLY A 3 19.92 6.77 -2.14
C GLY A 3 20.12 7.10 -0.66
N ALA A 4 19.53 6.31 0.24
CA ALA A 4 19.95 6.26 1.65
C ALA A 4 19.77 4.88 2.27
N GLU A 5 20.61 4.62 3.26
CA GLU A 5 20.63 3.39 4.07
C GLU A 5 19.35 3.29 4.93
N VAL A 6 19.02 4.31 5.73
CA VAL A 6 17.82 4.31 6.57
C VAL A 6 17.11 5.65 6.56
N ARG A 7 15.78 5.64 6.41
CA ARG A 7 14.94 6.84 6.40
C ARG A 7 13.68 6.67 7.22
N HIS A 8 13.28 7.77 7.85
CA HIS A 8 12.00 7.91 8.54
C HIS A 8 11.31 9.16 8.02
N LYS A 9 10.03 9.04 7.65
CA LYS A 9 9.20 10.16 7.25
C LYS A 9 7.94 10.19 8.12
N PHE A 10 7.64 11.37 8.63
CA PHE A 10 6.45 11.61 9.43
C PHE A 10 5.73 12.85 8.91
N ILE A 11 4.46 12.69 8.56
CA ILE A 11 3.62 13.77 8.04
C ILE A 11 2.29 13.74 8.80
N ILE A 12 1.86 14.90 9.27
CA ILE A 12 0.52 15.11 9.83
C ILE A 12 -0.13 16.26 9.07
N GLY A 13 -1.31 16.00 8.50
CA GLY A 13 -2.16 17.02 7.88
C GLY A 13 -1.56 17.55 6.59
N ALA A 14 -2.03 17.02 5.47
CA ALA A 14 -1.74 17.56 4.15
C ALA A 14 -3.03 17.67 3.34
N GLU A 15 -3.23 18.77 2.62
CA GLU A 15 -4.29 18.82 1.60
C GLU A 15 -3.87 17.91 0.44
N VAL A 16 -2.69 18.18 -0.14
CA VAL A 16 -2.15 17.38 -1.25
C VAL A 16 -0.70 17.04 -0.99
N LEU A 17 -0.36 15.77 -1.16
CA LEU A 17 0.99 15.26 -1.00
C LEU A 17 1.42 14.43 -2.22
N HIS A 18 2.59 14.76 -2.75
CA HIS A 18 3.24 13.97 -3.80
C HIS A 18 4.59 13.49 -3.30
N GLU A 19 4.79 12.18 -3.34
CA GLU A 19 6.01 11.54 -2.90
C GLU A 19 6.63 10.74 -4.02
N TRP A 20 7.94 10.89 -4.16
CA TRP A 20 8.72 10.07 -5.06
C TRP A 20 10.03 9.66 -4.43
N MET A 21 10.30 8.37 -4.44
CA MET A 21 11.54 7.80 -3.92
C MET A 21 12.14 6.79 -4.90
N ILE A 22 13.46 6.85 -5.03
CA ILE A 22 14.29 5.84 -5.68
C ILE A 22 15.28 5.37 -4.63
N GLU A 23 15.44 4.06 -4.52
CA GLU A 23 16.48 3.38 -3.75
C GLU A 23 16.53 3.81 -2.28
N ALA A 24 15.88 3.02 -1.44
CA ALA A 24 16.09 3.01 0.00
C ALA A 24 16.45 1.60 0.45
N GLU A 25 17.41 1.45 1.35
CA GLU A 25 17.62 0.15 2.00
C GLU A 25 16.51 -0.05 3.04
N VAL A 26 16.35 0.87 4.00
CA VAL A 26 15.21 0.87 4.92
C VAL A 26 14.43 2.17 4.88
N LEU A 27 13.12 2.09 4.69
CA LEU A 27 12.21 3.22 4.77
C LEU A 27 11.07 2.96 5.75
N HIS A 28 10.85 3.90 6.66
CA HIS A 28 9.65 3.97 7.49
C HIS A 28 8.87 5.23 7.16
N VAL A 29 7.60 5.08 6.80
CA VAL A 29 6.69 6.18 6.48
C VAL A 29 5.48 6.12 7.40
N LEU A 30 5.19 7.23 8.06
CA LEU A 30 3.94 7.41 8.80
C LEU A 30 3.26 8.71 8.33
N LYS A 31 2.03 8.57 7.85
CA LYS A 31 1.19 9.67 7.35
C LYS A 31 -0.13 9.67 8.11
N ILE A 32 -0.52 10.82 8.64
CA ILE A 32 -1.78 11.00 9.37
C ILE A 32 -2.55 12.16 8.75
N GLY A 33 -3.67 11.87 8.11
CA GLY A 33 -4.56 12.86 7.49
C GLY A 33 -3.97 13.47 6.23
N ALA A 34 -4.43 12.98 5.08
CA ALA A 34 -4.26 13.62 3.78
C ALA A 34 -5.62 13.73 3.06
N GLU A 35 -5.90 14.79 2.29
CA GLU A 35 -7.03 14.71 1.36
C GLU A 35 -6.60 13.87 0.15
N VAL A 36 -5.51 14.26 -0.51
CA VAL A 36 -4.99 13.55 -1.68
C VAL A 36 -3.52 13.18 -1.51
N LEU A 37 -3.21 11.92 -1.78
CA LEU A 37 -1.85 11.41 -1.78
C LEU A 37 -1.52 10.65 -3.07
N HIS A 38 -0.39 11.00 -3.66
CA HIS A 38 0.24 10.22 -4.71
C HIS A 38 1.65 9.82 -4.28
N ALA A 39 1.91 8.53 -4.17
CA ALA A 39 3.23 7.98 -3.89
C ALA A 39 3.72 7.13 -5.06
N LEU A 40 4.99 7.32 -5.42
CA LEU A 40 5.71 6.43 -6.32
C LEU A 40 7.06 6.05 -5.69
N MET A 41 7.30 4.75 -5.54
CA MET A 41 8.56 4.22 -5.06
C MET A 41 9.18 3.23 -6.05
N ILE A 42 10.50 3.34 -6.25
CA ILE A 42 11.28 2.43 -7.07
C ILE A 42 12.45 1.92 -6.23
N GLY A 43 12.42 0.64 -5.88
CA GLY A 43 13.47 -0.04 -5.12
C GLY A 43 13.46 0.31 -3.64
N ALA A 44 13.06 -0.67 -2.82
CA ALA A 44 13.34 -0.72 -1.39
C ALA A 44 13.84 -2.10 -0.99
N GLU A 45 14.77 -2.23 -0.04
CA GLU A 45 14.98 -3.55 0.60
C GLU A 45 13.86 -3.79 1.61
N VAL A 46 13.66 -2.86 2.55
CA VAL A 46 12.60 -2.92 3.57
C VAL A 46 11.80 -1.63 3.58
N LEU A 47 10.48 -1.74 3.42
CA LEU A 47 9.54 -0.64 3.62
C LEU A 47 8.51 -1.01 4.69
N HIS A 48 8.34 -0.14 5.69
CA HIS A 48 7.12 -0.10 6.49
C HIS A 48 6.35 1.21 6.23
N GLU A 49 5.13 1.08 5.75
CA GLU A 49 4.19 2.17 5.50
C GLU A 49 3.04 2.09 6.51
N CYS A 50 2.74 3.21 7.15
CA CYS A 50 1.52 3.36 7.93
C CYS A 50 0.79 4.63 7.51
N MET A 51 -0.48 4.49 7.13
CA MET A 51 -1.37 5.58 6.79
C MET A 51 -2.62 5.56 7.65
N ILE A 52 -2.98 6.72 8.18
CA ILE A 52 -4.22 6.92 8.95
C ILE A 52 -4.97 8.09 8.35
N GLY A 53 -6.08 7.81 7.66
CA GLY A 53 -6.95 8.81 7.07
C GLY A 53 -6.40 9.38 5.76
N ALA A 54 -7.00 8.97 4.65
CA ALA A 54 -6.89 9.66 3.36
C ALA A 54 -8.25 9.71 2.64
N GLU A 55 -8.58 10.78 1.92
CA GLU A 55 -9.75 10.73 1.02
C GLU A 55 -9.37 9.94 -0.24
N VAL A 56 -8.28 10.33 -0.90
CA VAL A 56 -7.80 9.68 -2.12
C VAL A 56 -6.34 9.28 -1.96
N LEU A 57 -6.07 8.00 -2.21
CA LEU A 57 -4.73 7.43 -2.18
C LEU A 57 -4.41 6.71 -3.50
N HIS A 58 -3.29 7.09 -4.10
CA HIS A 58 -2.68 6.42 -5.22
C HIS A 58 -1.23 6.04 -4.89
N GLU A 59 -0.95 4.75 -4.74
CA GLU A 59 0.39 4.26 -4.47
C GLU A 59 0.89 3.34 -5.57
N TRP A 60 2.12 3.56 -5.99
CA TRP A 60 2.80 2.73 -6.98
C TRP A 60 4.18 2.34 -6.49
N MET A 61 4.47 1.05 -6.55
CA MET A 61 5.75 0.49 -6.13
C MET A 61 6.33 -0.43 -7.18
N ILE A 62 7.64 -0.28 -7.42
CA ILE A 62 8.41 -1.16 -8.29
C ILE A 62 9.60 -1.68 -7.49
N GLY A 63 9.57 -2.95 -7.13
CA GLY A 63 10.63 -3.65 -6.42
C GLY A 63 10.69 -3.32 -4.93
N ALA A 64 10.34 -4.31 -4.12
CA ALA A 64 10.67 -4.40 -2.70
C ALA A 64 11.22 -5.79 -2.37
N GLU A 65 12.15 -5.94 -1.42
CA GLU A 65 12.37 -7.29 -0.85
C GLU A 65 11.25 -7.57 0.16
N THR A 66 11.08 -6.69 1.14
CA THR A 66 10.05 -6.81 2.18
C THR A 66 9.23 -5.53 2.27
N LEU A 67 7.91 -5.69 2.25
CA LEU A 67 6.96 -4.61 2.39
C LEU A 67 5.92 -4.95 3.48
N HIS A 68 5.75 -4.02 4.42
CA HIS A 68 4.64 -4.05 5.37
C HIS A 68 3.81 -2.77 5.21
N VAL A 69 2.52 -2.92 4.90
CA VAL A 69 1.60 -1.79 4.76
C VAL A 69 0.48 -1.91 5.78
N LEU A 70 0.28 -0.83 6.52
CA LEU A 70 -0.90 -0.64 7.36
C LEU A 70 -1.66 0.60 6.90
N MET A 71 -2.92 0.41 6.50
CA MET A 71 -3.80 1.49 6.15
C MET A 71 -5.08 1.46 6.98
N ILE A 72 -5.43 2.63 7.51
CA ILE A 72 -6.63 2.82 8.32
C ILE A 72 -7.42 3.99 7.77
N GLY A 73 -8.58 3.70 7.20
CA GLY A 73 -9.54 4.69 6.73
C GLY A 73 -9.08 5.39 5.47
N THR A 74 -9.54 4.90 4.33
CA THR A 74 -9.45 5.57 3.04
C THR A 74 -10.82 5.61 2.37
N GLU A 75 -11.17 6.66 1.62
CA GLU A 75 -12.36 6.60 0.77
C GLU A 75 -12.03 5.86 -0.53
N PHE A 76 -11.03 6.35 -1.28
CA PHE A 76 -10.60 5.77 -2.55
C PHE A 76 -9.13 5.35 -2.51
N LEU A 77 -8.90 4.06 -2.72
CA LEU A 77 -7.57 3.46 -2.77
C LEU A 77 -7.31 2.83 -4.14
N SER A 78 -6.19 3.19 -4.74
CA SER A 78 -5.66 2.52 -5.91
C SER A 78 -4.17 2.25 -5.74
N GLU A 79 -3.84 0.97 -5.71
CA GLU A 79 -2.48 0.48 -5.47
C GLU A 79 -1.99 -0.36 -6.64
N GLY A 80 -0.73 -0.15 -6.98
CA GLY A 80 -0.03 -0.92 -8.00
C GLY A 80 1.34 -1.36 -7.49
N MET A 81 1.59 -2.66 -7.46
CA MET A 81 2.90 -3.21 -7.12
C MET A 81 3.45 -4.11 -8.22
N ILE A 82 4.73 -3.93 -8.54
CA ILE A 82 5.50 -4.81 -9.42
C ILE A 82 6.73 -5.29 -8.66
N GLY A 83 6.78 -6.58 -8.32
CA GLY A 83 7.93 -7.22 -7.69
C GLY A 83 8.00 -7.00 -6.19
N ALA A 84 7.71 -8.05 -5.43
CA ALA A 84 8.04 -8.17 -4.01
C ALA A 84 8.54 -9.59 -3.67
N GLU A 85 9.45 -9.75 -2.70
CA GLU A 85 9.70 -11.09 -2.14
C GLU A 85 8.67 -11.42 -1.05
N ALA A 86 8.43 -10.50 -0.12
CA ALA A 86 7.45 -10.67 0.93
C ALA A 86 6.60 -9.40 1.08
N LEU A 87 5.29 -9.60 1.14
CA LEU A 87 4.31 -8.56 1.35
C LEU A 87 3.33 -8.95 2.45
N ASP A 88 3.20 -8.09 3.44
CA ASP A 88 2.18 -8.15 4.49
C ASP A 88 1.35 -6.85 4.45
N GLU A 89 0.08 -6.96 4.06
CA GLU A 89 -0.84 -5.83 3.97
C GLU A 89 -1.99 -5.99 4.96
N LEU A 90 -2.29 -4.90 5.67
CA LEU A 90 -3.49 -4.76 6.49
C LEU A 90 -4.22 -3.48 6.15
N LEU A 91 -5.43 -3.63 5.62
CA LEU A 91 -6.35 -2.53 5.34
C LEU A 91 -7.57 -2.59 6.25
N ILE A 92 -7.87 -1.46 6.90
CA ILE A 92 -9.05 -1.29 7.74
C ILE A 92 -9.85 -0.10 7.22
N GLY A 93 -10.97 -0.36 6.56
CA GLY A 93 -11.89 0.64 6.05
C GLY A 93 -11.43 1.24 4.73
N ALA A 94 -12.06 0.82 3.64
CA ALA A 94 -12.06 1.51 2.36
C ALA A 94 -13.49 1.61 1.82
N GLU A 95 -13.85 2.69 1.12
CA GLU A 95 -15.08 2.68 0.32
C GLU A 95 -14.83 1.92 -0.98
N VAL A 96 -13.79 2.32 -1.71
CA VAL A 96 -13.42 1.73 -3.00
C VAL A 96 -11.95 1.37 -3.03
N LEU A 97 -11.67 0.13 -3.40
CA LEU A 97 -10.32 -0.42 -3.50
C LEU A 97 -10.06 -1.02 -4.88
N TYR A 98 -8.96 -0.60 -5.49
CA TYR A 98 -8.35 -1.23 -6.66
C TYR A 98 -6.92 -1.64 -6.34
N VAL A 99 -6.64 -2.93 -6.33
CA VAL A 99 -5.30 -3.48 -6.13
C VAL A 99 -4.85 -4.20 -7.40
N LEU A 100 -3.67 -3.84 -7.88
CA LEU A 100 -2.96 -4.57 -8.93
C LEU A 100 -1.60 -5.01 -8.42
N MET A 101 -1.34 -6.31 -8.46
CA MET A 101 -0.07 -6.88 -8.06
C MET A 101 0.50 -7.80 -9.12
N ILE A 102 1.78 -7.61 -9.43
CA ILE A 102 2.54 -8.43 -10.37
C ILE A 102 3.83 -8.90 -9.71
N GLY A 103 3.91 -10.19 -9.42
CA GLY A 103 5.09 -10.88 -8.93
C GLY A 103 5.36 -10.58 -7.47
N ALA A 104 4.71 -11.32 -6.56
CA ALA A 104 5.04 -11.35 -5.15
C ALA A 104 5.33 -12.80 -4.73
N LYS A 105 6.47 -13.11 -4.11
CA LYS A 105 6.72 -14.51 -3.74
C LYS A 105 5.81 -14.96 -2.59
N ILE A 106 5.73 -14.17 -1.53
CA ILE A 106 4.85 -14.41 -0.39
C ILE A 106 3.95 -13.19 -0.22
N LEU A 107 2.64 -13.43 -0.15
CA LEU A 107 1.65 -12.43 0.18
C LEU A 107 0.77 -12.88 1.34
N HIS A 108 0.65 -12.02 2.33
CA HIS A 108 -0.44 -12.04 3.29
C HIS A 108 -1.25 -10.75 3.20
N GLU A 109 -2.55 -10.89 2.99
CA GLU A 109 -3.49 -9.78 2.92
C GLU A 109 -4.58 -9.94 3.98
N TRP A 110 -4.79 -8.86 4.73
CA TRP A 110 -5.90 -8.71 5.65
C TRP A 110 -6.71 -7.48 5.36
N MET A 111 -8.01 -7.69 5.14
CA MET A 111 -8.93 -6.60 4.84
C MET A 111 -10.15 -6.62 5.76
N ILE A 112 -10.46 -5.46 6.34
CA ILE A 112 -11.66 -5.25 7.14
C ILE A 112 -12.44 -4.07 6.56
N GLY A 113 -13.60 -4.36 5.99
CA GLY A 113 -14.55 -3.35 5.53
C GLY A 113 -14.10 -2.64 4.26
N ALA A 114 -14.47 -3.23 3.12
CA ALA A 114 -14.49 -2.57 1.81
C ALA A 114 -15.92 -2.58 1.25
N GLU A 115 -16.37 -1.47 0.66
CA GLU A 115 -17.66 -1.45 -0.06
C GLU A 115 -17.52 -1.97 -1.49
N VAL A 116 -16.44 -1.62 -2.19
CA VAL A 116 -16.09 -2.12 -3.52
C VAL A 116 -14.65 -2.59 -3.52
N LEU A 117 -14.42 -3.82 -3.97
CA LEU A 117 -13.09 -4.39 -4.18
C LEU A 117 -12.92 -4.88 -5.61
N HIS A 118 -11.84 -4.43 -6.25
CA HIS A 118 -11.30 -5.02 -7.45
C HIS A 118 -9.83 -5.36 -7.23
N GLU A 119 -9.51 -6.64 -7.25
CA GLU A 119 -8.17 -7.15 -7.06
C GLU A 119 -7.71 -7.90 -8.31
N TRP A 120 -6.46 -7.71 -8.68
CA TRP A 120 -5.81 -8.46 -9.74
C TRP A 120 -4.41 -8.85 -9.32
N MET A 121 -4.14 -10.15 -9.29
CA MET A 121 -2.85 -10.72 -8.92
C MET A 121 -2.30 -11.61 -10.03
N ILE A 122 -0.99 -11.51 -10.27
CA ILE A 122 -0.26 -12.42 -11.16
C ILE A 122 1.08 -12.76 -10.53
N GLY A 123 1.40 -14.05 -10.49
CA GLY A 123 2.79 -14.52 -10.32
C GLY A 123 3.19 -14.71 -8.86
N GLU A 124 2.23 -15.01 -8.01
CA GLU A 124 2.43 -15.35 -6.61
C GLU A 124 2.76 -16.82 -6.37
N GLU A 125 3.67 -17.10 -5.42
CA GLU A 125 3.98 -18.48 -5.00
C GLU A 125 3.14 -18.90 -3.79
N VAL A 126 2.93 -17.99 -2.84
CA VAL A 126 2.17 -18.21 -1.61
C VAL A 126 1.24 -17.03 -1.35
N LEU A 127 -0.06 -17.33 -1.18
CA LEU A 127 -1.10 -16.37 -0.87
C LEU A 127 -1.86 -16.79 0.39
N HIS A 128 -1.94 -15.89 1.37
CA HIS A 128 -2.91 -15.98 2.46
C HIS A 128 -3.76 -14.71 2.49
N GLU A 129 -5.04 -14.88 2.16
CA GLU A 129 -6.00 -13.78 2.18
C GLU A 129 -7.00 -14.01 3.31
N TRP A 130 -7.33 -12.96 4.06
CA TRP A 130 -8.46 -12.97 4.95
C TRP A 130 -9.20 -11.64 4.97
N MET A 131 -10.53 -11.76 4.92
CA MET A 131 -11.39 -10.64 4.59
C MET A 131 -12.68 -10.67 5.42
N ILE A 132 -13.03 -9.52 6.01
CA ILE A 132 -14.26 -9.34 6.79
C ILE A 132 -15.01 -8.10 6.34
N GLY A 133 -16.34 -8.20 6.29
CA GLY A 133 -17.22 -7.03 6.22
C GLY A 133 -17.39 -6.45 4.81
N GLN A 134 -17.19 -7.26 3.76
CA GLN A 134 -17.54 -6.84 2.41
C GLN A 134 -19.05 -6.73 2.20
N ARG A 135 -19.46 -5.70 1.45
CA ARG A 135 -20.70 -5.75 0.69
C ARG A 135 -20.37 -6.35 -0.67
N PRO A 136 -20.88 -7.53 -1.04
CA PRO A 136 -20.56 -8.13 -2.32
C PRO A 136 -21.10 -7.21 -3.43
N CYS A 137 -20.22 -6.65 -4.25
CA CYS A 137 -20.60 -6.23 -5.59
C CYS A 137 -20.94 -7.52 -6.35
N MET A 138 -22.23 -7.77 -6.57
CA MET A 138 -22.66 -8.85 -7.45
C MET A 138 -22.04 -8.63 -8.83
N SER A 139 -21.22 -9.58 -9.29
CA SER A 139 -20.97 -9.78 -10.72
C SER A 139 -22.23 -10.31 -11.39
#